data_AF-A0A6S6TWX2-F1
#
_entry.id   AF-A0A6S6TWX2-F1
#
_cell.length_a   1.000
_cell.length_b   1.000
_cell.length_c   1.000
_cell.angle_alpha   90.00
_cell.angle_beta   90.00
_cell.angle_gamma   90.00
#
_symmetry.space_group_name_H-M   'P 1'
#
loop_
_entity.id
_entity.type
_entity.pdbx_description
1 polymer ?
#
loop_
_entity_poly.entity_id
_entity_poly.type
_entity_poly.pdbx_seq_one_letter_code
_entity_poly.pdbx_strand_id
1 'polypeptide(L)'
;MKYILMLVSLVLLGCGNSHNLLLSTGKKPPTFFSITDKRTMDSFVFNTKKFSFIFPTSKQSDFTGIRQGWRGASSRDGHSISLSFKNGSAYHITVSTSRNILEYTERERAIENHYISYLRSNIRIDKNDKYYINRYGKENYLCTVMEYTKIKNKNSKYVGYDCHKFNQDKTKYKKVHIRLTYSKPTNPTLAKQYTYSDLKRRAKRMLDSLYIKDEW
;
A
#
# COMPACT_ATOMS: atom_id res chain seq x y z
N MET A 1 -29.85 47.17 -10.60
CA MET A 1 -29.96 46.05 -11.56
C MET A 1 -28.71 45.19 -11.49
N LYS A 2 -28.92 43.89 -11.30
CA LYS A 2 -28.11 42.72 -11.69
C LYS A 2 -26.65 42.59 -11.20
N TYR A 3 -26.52 41.77 -10.16
CA TYR A 3 -25.38 40.89 -9.87
C TYR A 3 -24.91 40.14 -11.14
N ILE A 4 -23.60 40.04 -11.35
CA ILE A 4 -23.02 39.07 -12.29
C ILE A 4 -22.21 38.06 -11.48
N LEU A 5 -22.61 36.80 -11.67
CA LEU A 5 -22.12 35.58 -11.06
C LEU A 5 -20.68 35.21 -11.47
N MET A 6 -20.04 34.46 -10.58
CA MET A 6 -18.88 33.59 -10.78
C MET A 6 -18.90 32.79 -12.10
N LEU A 7 -17.69 32.56 -12.63
CA LEU A 7 -17.33 31.27 -13.22
C LEU A 7 -15.83 31.02 -13.04
N VAL A 8 -15.48 30.41 -11.91
CA VAL A 8 -14.17 29.79 -11.69
C VAL A 8 -14.16 28.50 -12.52
N SER A 9 -13.51 28.53 -13.68
CA SER A 9 -13.28 27.37 -14.53
C SER A 9 -12.24 26.45 -13.90
N LEU A 10 -12.72 25.50 -13.10
CA LEU A 10 -11.98 24.30 -12.69
C LEU A 10 -11.79 23.40 -13.92
N VAL A 11 -10.67 23.55 -14.62
CA VAL A 11 -10.24 22.58 -15.64
C VAL A 11 -9.65 21.37 -14.92
N LEU A 12 -10.51 20.40 -14.63
CA LEU A 12 -10.13 19.03 -14.31
C LEU A 12 -9.75 18.30 -15.59
N LEU A 13 -8.45 18.18 -15.86
CA LEU A 13 -7.94 17.22 -16.83
C LEU A 13 -6.75 16.47 -16.22
N GLY A 14 -6.95 15.16 -15.99
CA GLY A 14 -5.88 14.28 -15.57
C GLY A 14 -6.31 12.97 -14.89
N CYS A 15 -7.30 12.26 -15.42
CA CYS A 15 -7.57 10.87 -15.02
C CYS A 15 -6.47 9.95 -15.59
N GLY A 16 -5.40 9.78 -14.82
CA GLY A 16 -4.42 8.69 -15.00
C GLY A 16 -4.73 7.57 -14.00
N ASN A 17 -4.93 6.34 -14.52
CA ASN A 17 -5.21 5.11 -13.78
C ASN A 17 -4.50 5.01 -12.43
N SER A 18 -5.20 5.41 -11.37
CA SER A 18 -4.83 5.12 -9.99
C SER A 18 -5.90 4.18 -9.45
N HIS A 19 -5.50 3.14 -8.74
CA HIS A 19 -6.44 2.38 -7.94
C HIS A 19 -7.04 3.37 -6.94
N ASN A 20 -8.29 3.76 -7.23
CA ASN A 20 -8.90 4.97 -6.73
C ASN A 20 -9.05 4.92 -5.21
N LEU A 21 -8.22 5.68 -4.50
CA LEU A 21 -8.45 6.02 -3.10
C LEU A 21 -9.89 6.57 -2.90
N LEU A 22 -10.43 7.24 -3.91
CA LEU A 22 -11.82 7.75 -3.98
C LEU A 22 -12.89 6.65 -3.92
N LEU A 23 -12.58 5.40 -4.28
CA LEU A 23 -13.52 4.28 -4.12
C LEU A 23 -13.50 3.71 -2.69
N SER A 24 -12.66 4.20 -1.78
CA SER A 24 -12.52 3.68 -0.41
C SER A 24 -12.95 4.67 0.69
N THR A 25 -13.50 5.83 0.31
CA THR A 25 -13.83 6.94 1.22
C THR A 25 -15.22 6.83 1.85
N GLY A 26 -16.16 6.10 1.26
CA GLY A 26 -17.56 6.21 1.67
C GLY A 26 -18.04 7.67 1.57
N LYS A 27 -18.93 8.11 2.46
CA LYS A 27 -19.47 9.49 2.47
C LYS A 27 -18.49 10.56 3.02
N LYS A 28 -17.30 10.19 3.52
CA LYS A 28 -16.34 11.15 4.12
C LYS A 28 -15.11 11.31 3.21
N PRO A 29 -14.64 12.54 2.93
CA PRO A 29 -13.47 12.75 2.08
C PRO A 29 -12.19 12.15 2.70
N PRO A 30 -11.17 11.83 1.89
CA PRO A 30 -9.87 11.41 2.42
C PRO A 30 -9.27 12.49 3.33
N THR A 31 -8.62 12.06 4.42
CA THR A 31 -7.83 12.95 5.27
C THR A 31 -6.38 12.91 4.81
N PHE A 32 -5.84 14.06 4.40
CA PHE A 32 -4.45 14.18 3.96
C PHE A 32 -3.52 14.44 5.15
N PHE A 33 -2.32 13.90 5.09
CA PHE A 33 -1.30 14.13 6.10
C PHE A 33 0.08 14.32 5.45
N SER A 34 0.95 15.02 6.17
CA SER A 34 2.35 15.21 5.81
C SER A 34 3.19 15.03 7.07
N ILE A 35 4.23 14.21 6.97
CA ILE A 35 5.24 13.99 8.00
C ILE A 35 6.55 14.57 7.48
N THR A 36 7.05 15.58 8.18
CA THR A 36 8.18 16.41 7.76
C THR A 36 9.44 16.16 8.58
N ASP A 37 9.41 15.26 9.55
CA ASP A 37 10.57 14.91 10.37
C ASP A 37 10.63 13.42 10.73
N LYS A 38 11.85 12.95 10.99
CA LYS A 38 12.14 11.54 11.29
C LYS A 38 11.49 11.07 12.58
N ARG A 39 11.51 11.90 13.63
CA ARG A 39 10.99 11.53 14.96
C ARG A 39 9.51 11.23 14.90
N THR A 40 8.73 12.13 14.28
CA THR A 40 7.29 11.92 14.07
C THR A 40 7.04 10.65 13.26
N MET A 41 7.79 10.42 12.18
CA MET A 41 7.62 9.22 11.35
C MET A 41 7.91 7.92 12.12
N ASP A 42 8.94 7.91 12.96
CA ASP A 42 9.32 6.74 13.72
C ASP A 42 8.30 6.35 14.79
N SER A 43 7.55 7.30 15.34
CA SER A 43 6.49 7.01 16.30
C SER A 43 5.11 6.88 15.65
N PHE A 44 4.96 7.17 14.36
CA PHE A 44 3.64 7.23 13.74
C PHE A 44 3.05 5.84 13.53
N VAL A 45 1.86 5.64 14.09
CA VAL A 45 1.07 4.42 13.95
C VAL A 45 -0.24 4.75 13.25
N PHE A 46 -0.53 4.08 12.14
CA PHE A 46 -1.87 4.05 11.61
C PHE A 46 -2.69 3.02 12.38
N ASN A 47 -3.76 3.48 13.01
CA ASN A 47 -4.68 2.64 13.74
C ASN A 47 -6.10 2.86 13.22
N THR A 48 -6.63 1.86 12.50
CA THR A 48 -8.01 1.86 12.00
C THR A 48 -8.86 0.91 12.83
N LYS A 49 -10.18 0.87 12.59
CA LYS A 49 -11.06 -0.13 13.21
C LYS A 49 -10.67 -1.58 12.84
N LYS A 50 -10.10 -1.81 11.65
CA LYS A 50 -9.89 -3.16 11.11
C LYS A 50 -8.44 -3.66 11.25
N PHE A 51 -7.48 -2.75 11.24
CA PHE A 51 -6.06 -3.09 11.31
C PHE A 51 -5.22 -1.91 11.77
N SER A 52 -3.99 -2.20 12.18
CA SER A 52 -2.99 -1.18 12.51
C SER A 52 -1.61 -1.56 11.99
N PHE A 53 -0.77 -0.56 11.73
CA PHE A 53 0.62 -0.74 11.31
C PHE A 53 1.44 0.52 11.61
N ILE A 54 2.75 0.36 11.74
CA ILE A 54 3.69 1.48 11.90
C ILE A 54 4.28 1.88 10.54
N PHE A 55 4.70 3.14 10.41
CA PHE A 55 5.29 3.63 9.17
C PHE A 55 6.55 2.86 8.75
N PRO A 56 6.86 2.83 7.43
CA PRO A 56 8.16 2.38 6.94
C PRO A 56 9.30 3.17 7.60
N THR A 57 10.49 2.59 7.70
CA THR A 57 11.64 3.33 8.22
C THR A 57 12.04 4.49 7.29
N SER A 58 12.38 5.64 7.88
CA SER A 58 12.87 6.82 7.17
C SER A 58 14.37 7.05 7.35
N LYS A 59 14.97 7.84 6.46
CA LYS A 59 16.33 8.39 6.61
C LYS A 59 16.20 9.89 6.87
N GLN A 60 17.20 10.49 7.53
CA GLN A 60 17.20 11.95 7.73
C GLN A 60 17.12 12.72 6.40
N SER A 61 17.78 12.19 5.37
CA SER A 61 17.74 12.72 4.00
C SER A 61 16.36 12.68 3.34
N ASP A 62 15.40 11.93 3.87
CA ASP A 62 14.03 11.92 3.33
C ASP A 62 13.31 13.25 3.62
N PHE A 63 13.84 14.08 4.52
CA PHE A 63 13.23 15.31 5.03
C PHE A 63 14.01 16.58 4.67
N THR A 64 15.11 16.46 3.92
CA THR A 64 16.01 17.58 3.63
C THR A 64 15.64 18.31 2.32
N GLY A 65 14.83 19.37 2.40
CA GLY A 65 14.54 20.26 1.26
C GLY A 65 13.06 20.61 1.11
N ILE A 66 12.76 21.62 0.27
CA ILE A 66 11.47 22.36 0.25
C ILE A 66 10.21 21.49 -0.03
N ARG A 67 10.36 20.32 -0.67
CA ARG A 67 9.24 19.40 -0.97
C ARG A 67 9.51 17.96 -0.56
N GLN A 68 10.47 17.74 0.33
CA GLN A 68 10.84 16.41 0.81
C GLN A 68 10.04 16.06 2.07
N GLY A 69 9.74 14.77 2.23
CA GLY A 69 8.96 14.24 3.33
C GLY A 69 7.96 13.19 2.88
N TRP A 70 7.38 12.52 3.87
CA TRP A 70 6.39 11.47 3.64
C TRP A 70 5.00 12.06 3.72
N ARG A 71 4.19 11.79 2.70
CA ARG A 71 2.83 12.34 2.59
C ARG A 71 1.87 11.24 2.27
N GLY A 72 0.59 11.50 2.50
CA GLY A 72 -0.39 10.52 2.13
C GLY A 72 -1.80 10.96 2.37
N ALA A 73 -2.69 10.00 2.19
CA ALA A 73 -4.10 10.19 2.40
C ALA A 73 -4.68 8.94 3.06
N SER A 74 -5.55 9.17 4.03
CA SER A 74 -6.27 8.14 4.75
C SER A 74 -7.73 8.18 4.33
N SER A 75 -8.28 7.04 3.94
CA SER A 75 -9.70 6.81 3.69
C SER A 75 -10.24 5.83 4.73
N ARG A 76 -11.52 5.46 4.62
CA ARG A 76 -12.18 4.57 5.58
C ARG A 76 -11.53 3.19 5.66
N ASP A 77 -11.18 2.64 4.50
CA ASP A 77 -10.71 1.26 4.37
C ASP A 77 -9.27 1.17 3.82
N GLY A 78 -8.54 2.28 3.75
CA GLY A 78 -7.16 2.26 3.28
C GLY A 78 -6.37 3.55 3.45
N HIS A 79 -5.08 3.46 3.20
CA HIS A 79 -4.11 4.54 3.29
C HIS A 79 -3.20 4.50 2.07
N SER A 80 -2.91 5.67 1.50
CA SER A 80 -1.78 5.87 0.60
C SER A 80 -0.68 6.62 1.34
N ILE A 81 0.56 6.18 1.17
CA ILE A 81 1.76 6.78 1.77
C ILE A 81 2.79 6.92 0.64
N SER A 82 3.38 8.10 0.47
CA SER A 82 4.31 8.39 -0.60
C SER A 82 5.51 9.15 -0.09
N LEU A 83 6.69 8.77 -0.57
CA LEU A 83 7.88 9.61 -0.50
C LEU A 83 8.01 10.34 -1.83
N SER A 84 7.73 11.65 -1.78
CA SER A 84 7.70 12.51 -2.94
C SER A 84 8.83 13.54 -2.91
N PHE A 85 9.34 13.86 -4.08
CA PHE A 85 10.32 14.91 -4.35
C PHE A 85 9.71 15.97 -5.28
N LYS A 86 10.44 17.06 -5.52
CA LYS A 86 9.99 18.17 -6.37
C LYS A 86 9.51 17.73 -7.76
N ASN A 87 10.14 16.69 -8.34
CA ASN A 87 9.91 16.23 -9.72
C ASN A 87 9.39 14.78 -9.81
N GLY A 88 8.68 14.28 -8.79
CA GLY A 88 8.06 12.95 -8.81
C GLY A 88 8.13 12.21 -7.48
N SER A 89 7.56 11.01 -7.40
CA SER A 89 7.66 10.13 -6.23
C SER A 89 8.64 9.00 -6.47
N ALA A 90 9.45 8.65 -5.46
CA ALA A 90 10.22 7.41 -5.49
C ALA A 90 9.38 6.24 -5.03
N TYR A 91 8.60 6.44 -3.96
CA TYR A 91 7.85 5.38 -3.31
C TYR A 91 6.39 5.75 -3.20
N HIS A 92 5.54 4.77 -3.45
CA HIS A 92 4.11 4.82 -3.17
C HIS A 92 3.71 3.49 -2.54
N ILE A 93 3.11 3.57 -1.36
CA ILE A 93 2.65 2.44 -0.56
C ILE A 93 1.14 2.58 -0.43
N THR A 94 0.41 1.53 -0.76
CA THR A 94 -1.03 1.45 -0.51
C THR A 94 -1.28 0.35 0.49
N VAL A 95 -2.04 0.64 1.53
CA VAL A 95 -2.53 -0.34 2.49
C VAL A 95 -4.04 -0.27 2.48
N SER A 96 -4.73 -1.38 2.28
CA SER A 96 -6.19 -1.41 2.25
C SER A 96 -6.71 -2.72 2.77
N THR A 97 -7.90 -2.72 3.35
CA THR A 97 -8.56 -3.95 3.83
C THR A 97 -9.82 -4.22 3.02
N SER A 98 -10.23 -5.48 3.02
CA SER A 98 -11.56 -5.85 2.53
C SER A 98 -12.64 -5.07 3.29
N ARG A 99 -13.67 -4.61 2.57
CA ARG A 99 -14.82 -3.93 3.20
C ARG A 99 -15.59 -4.87 4.12
N ASN A 100 -15.79 -6.10 3.65
CA ASN A 100 -16.56 -7.14 4.32
C ASN A 100 -15.64 -8.25 4.79
N ILE A 101 -16.16 -9.04 5.72
CA ILE A 101 -15.62 -10.35 6.06
C ILE A 101 -16.01 -11.30 4.94
N LEU A 102 -15.06 -12.13 4.54
CA LEU A 102 -15.17 -13.02 3.40
C LEU A 102 -15.31 -14.45 3.89
N GLU A 103 -15.95 -15.29 3.10
CA GLU A 103 -16.10 -16.71 3.39
C GLU A 103 -14.78 -17.43 3.17
N TYR A 104 -14.47 -18.38 4.04
CA TYR A 104 -13.33 -19.27 3.86
C TYR A 104 -13.66 -20.32 2.79
N THR A 105 -12.85 -20.37 1.72
CA THR A 105 -13.07 -21.29 0.60
C THR A 105 -11.84 -22.19 0.36
N GLU A 106 -11.90 -23.04 -0.67
CA GLU A 106 -10.74 -23.83 -1.13
C GLU A 106 -9.50 -22.96 -1.42
N ARG A 107 -9.70 -21.69 -1.81
CA ARG A 107 -8.59 -20.76 -2.00
C ARG A 107 -7.84 -20.51 -0.69
N GLU A 108 -8.55 -20.24 0.39
CA GLU A 108 -7.96 -19.98 1.69
C GLU A 108 -7.31 -21.23 2.28
N ARG A 109 -7.92 -22.40 2.06
CA ARG A 109 -7.32 -23.70 2.38
C ARG A 109 -6.00 -23.92 1.63
N ALA A 110 -5.96 -23.60 0.35
CA ALA A 110 -4.74 -23.67 -0.45
C ALA A 110 -3.66 -22.70 0.06
N ILE A 111 -4.04 -21.53 0.59
CA ILE A 111 -3.10 -20.60 1.24
C ILE A 111 -2.51 -21.20 2.52
N GLU A 112 -3.33 -21.77 3.39
CA GLU A 112 -2.85 -22.44 4.61
C GLU A 112 -1.89 -23.59 4.30
N ASN A 113 -2.23 -24.40 3.30
CA ASN A 113 -1.44 -25.56 2.89
C ASN A 113 -0.29 -25.22 1.93
N HIS A 114 -0.02 -23.94 1.67
CA HIS A 114 1.04 -23.48 0.76
C HIS A 114 0.95 -24.11 -0.66
N TYR A 115 -0.27 -24.36 -1.15
CA TYR A 115 -0.51 -25.01 -2.43
C TYR A 115 -0.39 -24.02 -3.60
N ILE A 116 0.86 -23.62 -3.89
CA ILE A 116 1.17 -22.54 -4.84
C ILE A 116 0.69 -22.83 -6.27
N SER A 117 0.76 -24.09 -6.75
CA SER A 117 0.33 -24.42 -8.12
C SER A 117 -1.17 -24.18 -8.31
N TYR A 118 -2.02 -24.60 -7.36
CA TYR A 118 -3.45 -24.29 -7.35
C TYR A 118 -3.71 -22.77 -7.32
N LEU A 119 -2.99 -22.04 -6.46
CA LEU A 119 -3.19 -20.59 -6.38
C LEU A 119 -2.80 -19.88 -7.68
N ARG A 120 -1.70 -20.32 -8.31
CA ARG A 120 -1.21 -19.77 -9.60
C ARG A 120 -2.14 -20.09 -10.76
N SER A 121 -2.77 -21.27 -10.80
CA SER A 121 -3.72 -21.61 -11.87
C SER A 121 -5.01 -20.78 -11.80
N ASN A 122 -5.31 -20.21 -10.62
CA ASN A 122 -6.52 -19.43 -10.35
C ASN A 122 -6.29 -17.91 -10.35
N ILE A 123 -5.13 -17.44 -10.82
CA ILE A 123 -4.83 -16.00 -10.98
C ILE A 123 -4.15 -15.73 -12.33
N ARG A 124 -4.41 -14.56 -12.91
CA ARG A 124 -3.69 -14.12 -14.11
C ARG A 124 -2.34 -13.54 -13.71
N ILE A 125 -1.28 -14.33 -13.90
CA ILE A 125 0.09 -13.96 -13.55
C ILE A 125 1.04 -14.35 -14.69
N ASP A 126 2.04 -13.52 -14.99
CA ASP A 126 3.03 -13.88 -16.01
C ASP A 126 3.91 -15.04 -15.51
N LYS A 127 4.40 -15.87 -16.43
CA LYS A 127 5.26 -17.02 -16.11
C LYS A 127 6.48 -16.63 -15.25
N ASN A 128 7.01 -15.43 -15.47
CA ASN A 128 8.22 -14.94 -14.80
C ASN A 128 7.94 -14.23 -13.48
N ASP A 129 6.68 -13.90 -13.18
CA ASP A 129 6.33 -13.25 -11.93
C ASP A 129 6.45 -14.23 -10.77
N LYS A 130 7.01 -13.74 -9.66
CA LYS A 130 7.18 -14.54 -8.45
C LYS A 130 5.89 -14.50 -7.66
N TYR A 131 5.39 -15.67 -7.30
CA TYR A 131 4.23 -15.84 -6.43
C TYR A 131 4.56 -16.88 -5.38
N TYR A 132 4.51 -16.49 -4.12
CA TYR A 132 4.84 -17.34 -2.98
C TYR A 132 4.03 -16.95 -1.76
N ILE A 133 4.05 -17.79 -0.73
CA ILE A 133 3.43 -17.50 0.56
C ILE A 133 4.53 -17.33 1.59
N ASN A 134 4.41 -16.31 2.43
CA ASN A 134 5.31 -16.08 3.55
C ASN A 134 4.54 -15.47 4.72
N ARG A 135 5.15 -15.43 5.91
CA ARG A 135 4.52 -14.94 7.13
C ARG A 135 4.99 -13.52 7.48
N TYR A 136 4.03 -12.66 7.83
CA TYR A 136 4.30 -11.28 8.27
C TYR A 136 3.32 -10.84 9.36
N GLY A 137 3.59 -9.69 9.97
CA GLY A 137 2.76 -9.11 11.01
C GLY A 137 2.95 -9.75 12.38
N LYS A 138 2.33 -9.14 13.39
CA LYS A 138 2.52 -9.49 14.81
C LYS A 138 2.05 -10.90 15.16
N GLU A 139 1.11 -11.45 14.41
CA GLU A 139 0.55 -12.79 14.63
C GLU A 139 0.97 -13.79 13.54
N ASN A 140 2.04 -13.50 12.79
CA ASN A 140 2.56 -14.39 11.73
C ASN A 140 1.51 -14.77 10.67
N TYR A 141 0.74 -13.77 10.20
CA TYR A 141 -0.28 -13.93 9.17
C TYR A 141 0.30 -14.54 7.90
N LEU A 142 -0.42 -15.48 7.32
CA LEU A 142 -0.10 -15.99 5.99
C LEU A 142 -0.38 -14.90 4.97
N CYS A 143 0.66 -14.49 4.25
CA CYS A 143 0.54 -13.52 3.19
C CYS A 143 0.93 -14.11 1.84
N THR A 144 0.04 -13.99 0.86
CA THR A 144 0.44 -14.25 -0.53
C THR A 144 1.23 -13.05 -1.04
N VAL A 145 2.38 -13.31 -1.65
CA VAL A 145 3.32 -12.29 -2.12
C VAL A 145 3.47 -12.43 -3.62
N MET A 146 3.33 -11.30 -4.33
CA MET A 146 3.41 -11.26 -5.78
C MET A 146 4.39 -10.17 -6.22
N GLU A 147 5.52 -10.57 -6.80
CA GLU A 147 6.52 -9.67 -7.38
C GLU A 147 6.43 -9.72 -8.90
N TYR A 148 6.06 -8.59 -9.50
CA TYR A 148 5.85 -8.48 -10.94
C TYR A 148 7.15 -8.14 -11.67
N THR A 149 7.40 -8.88 -12.73
CA THR A 149 8.59 -8.75 -13.60
C THR A 149 8.33 -7.85 -14.80
N LYS A 150 7.12 -7.90 -15.37
CA LYS A 150 6.69 -7.04 -16.48
C LYS A 150 5.71 -6.00 -15.98
N ILE A 151 6.09 -4.73 -16.16
CA ILE A 151 5.29 -3.59 -15.73
C ILE A 151 5.20 -2.67 -16.94
N LYS A 152 3.99 -2.17 -17.24
CA LYS A 152 3.75 -1.29 -18.39
C LYS A 152 4.74 -0.11 -18.44
N ASN A 153 5.14 0.38 -17.26
CA ASN A 153 6.21 1.35 -17.11
C ASN A 153 7.52 0.67 -16.72
N LYS A 154 8.50 0.64 -17.63
CA LYS A 154 9.85 0.09 -17.39
C LYS A 154 10.59 0.77 -16.22
N ASN A 155 10.17 1.97 -15.83
CA ASN A 155 10.75 2.73 -14.72
C ASN A 155 10.08 2.44 -13.37
N SER A 156 9.10 1.54 -13.30
CA SER A 156 8.41 1.19 -12.06
C SER A 156 8.63 -0.27 -11.68
N LYS A 157 8.63 -0.56 -10.38
CA LYS A 157 8.61 -1.91 -9.79
C LYS A 157 7.52 -1.97 -8.73
N TYR A 158 6.81 -3.10 -8.60
CA TYR A 158 5.88 -3.26 -7.49
C TYR A 158 5.81 -4.69 -6.97
N VAL A 159 5.51 -4.79 -5.67
CA VAL A 159 5.18 -6.04 -4.97
C VAL A 159 3.87 -5.86 -4.22
N GLY A 160 3.01 -6.87 -4.31
CA GLY A 160 1.78 -6.96 -3.54
C GLY A 160 1.90 -8.01 -2.44
N TYR A 161 1.31 -7.71 -1.29
CA TYR A 161 1.10 -8.63 -0.17
C TYR A 161 -0.39 -8.67 0.13
N ASP A 162 -1.00 -9.85 0.12
CA ASP A 162 -2.32 -10.07 0.68
C ASP A 162 -2.16 -10.88 1.96
N CYS A 163 -2.26 -10.24 3.12
CA CYS A 163 -2.11 -10.89 4.43
C CYS A 163 -3.47 -11.28 4.99
N HIS A 164 -3.62 -12.56 5.35
CA HIS A 164 -4.88 -13.18 5.74
C HIS A 164 -4.94 -13.42 7.25
N LYS A 165 -6.09 -13.11 7.85
CA LYS A 165 -6.49 -13.56 9.18
C LYS A 165 -7.73 -14.43 9.03
N PHE A 166 -7.69 -15.63 9.58
CA PHE A 166 -8.78 -16.60 9.60
C PHE A 166 -9.44 -16.58 10.97
N ASN A 167 -10.76 -16.78 11.05
CA ASN A 167 -11.39 -17.04 12.34
C ASN A 167 -11.03 -18.45 12.82
N GLN A 168 -11.25 -18.71 14.10
CA GLN A 168 -10.88 -19.97 14.74
C GLN A 168 -11.51 -21.19 14.04
N ASP A 169 -12.77 -21.07 13.63
CA ASP A 169 -13.52 -22.16 12.97
C ASP A 169 -13.19 -22.31 11.48
N LYS A 170 -12.35 -21.44 10.91
CA LYS A 170 -11.99 -21.42 9.48
C LYS A 170 -13.21 -21.41 8.55
N THR A 171 -14.21 -20.62 8.91
CA THR A 171 -15.40 -20.37 8.11
C THR A 171 -15.38 -19.00 7.45
N LYS A 172 -14.57 -18.09 8.00
CA LYS A 172 -14.46 -16.69 7.57
C LYS A 172 -13.02 -16.22 7.58
N TYR A 173 -12.74 -15.22 6.77
CA TYR A 173 -11.46 -14.56 6.75
C TYR A 173 -11.56 -13.06 6.47
N LYS A 174 -10.51 -12.36 6.87
CA LYS A 174 -10.23 -10.97 6.50
C LYS A 174 -8.86 -10.90 5.88
N LYS A 175 -8.65 -9.90 5.04
CA LYS A 175 -7.31 -9.63 4.50
C LYS A 175 -6.99 -8.14 4.40
N VAL A 176 -5.71 -7.85 4.57
CA VAL A 176 -5.10 -6.55 4.30
C VAL A 176 -4.21 -6.70 3.06
N HIS A 177 -4.51 -5.92 2.03
CA HIS A 177 -3.69 -5.73 0.84
C HIS A 177 -2.68 -4.62 1.09
N ILE A 178 -1.40 -4.91 0.88
CA ILE A 178 -0.30 -3.95 0.90
C ILE A 178 0.37 -3.98 -0.46
N ARG A 179 0.50 -2.83 -1.10
CA ARG A 179 1.23 -2.67 -2.35
C ARG A 179 2.38 -1.71 -2.15
N LEU A 180 3.59 -2.17 -2.46
CA LEU A 180 4.78 -1.32 -2.51
C LEU A 180 5.10 -1.02 -3.97
N THR A 181 5.07 0.23 -4.36
CA THR A 181 5.42 0.71 -5.69
C THR A 181 6.66 1.58 -5.61
N TYR A 182 7.68 1.20 -6.36
CA TYR A 182 8.85 2.01 -6.66
C TYR A 182 8.71 2.62 -8.05
N SER A 183 9.01 3.91 -8.16
CA SER A 183 9.16 4.63 -9.41
C SER A 183 10.56 5.22 -9.45
N LYS A 184 11.34 4.86 -10.47
CA LYS A 184 12.71 5.33 -10.63
C LYS A 184 12.73 6.85 -10.77
N PRO A 185 13.40 7.58 -9.85
CA PRO A 185 13.57 9.03 -10.00
C PRO A 185 14.29 9.38 -11.30
N THR A 186 13.92 10.51 -11.91
CA THR A 186 14.61 11.04 -13.10
C THR A 186 16.01 11.54 -12.76
N ASN A 187 16.23 12.07 -11.56
CA ASN A 187 17.54 12.47 -11.07
C ASN A 187 18.41 11.23 -10.77
N PRO A 188 19.58 11.06 -11.42
CA PRO A 188 20.44 9.89 -11.25
C PRO A 188 20.96 9.69 -9.82
N THR A 189 21.26 10.76 -9.10
CA THR A 189 21.72 10.71 -7.71
C THR A 189 20.62 10.16 -6.81
N LEU A 190 19.38 10.64 -6.98
CA LEU A 190 18.23 10.09 -6.26
C LEU A 190 17.96 8.64 -6.66
N ALA A 191 18.10 8.28 -7.94
CA ALA A 191 17.89 6.90 -8.39
C ALA A 191 18.91 5.89 -7.83
N LYS A 192 20.12 6.34 -7.47
CA LYS A 192 21.11 5.52 -6.75
C LYS A 192 20.76 5.35 -5.27
N GLN A 193 20.21 6.39 -4.64
CA GLN A 193 19.88 6.40 -3.21
C GLN A 193 18.56 5.70 -2.89
N TYR A 194 17.57 5.89 -3.75
CA TYR A 194 16.21 5.40 -3.60
C TYR A 194 15.96 4.30 -4.62
N THR A 195 16.14 3.06 -4.18
CA THR A 195 16.00 1.87 -5.04
C THR A 195 14.79 1.04 -4.64
N TYR A 196 14.43 0.06 -5.46
CA TYR A 196 13.41 -0.92 -5.12
C TYR A 196 13.79 -1.78 -3.90
N SER A 197 15.07 -2.14 -3.75
CA SER A 197 15.55 -2.87 -2.57
C SER A 197 15.48 -2.02 -1.30
N ASP A 198 15.79 -0.72 -1.40
CA ASP A 198 15.64 0.22 -0.30
C ASP A 198 14.17 0.32 0.15
N LEU A 199 13.22 0.38 -0.79
CA LEU A 199 11.79 0.34 -0.48
C LEU A 199 11.41 -0.93 0.28
N LYS A 200 11.79 -2.12 -0.22
CA LYS A 200 11.46 -3.40 0.44
C LYS A 200 12.06 -3.46 1.85
N ARG A 201 13.30 -3.03 2.03
CA ARG A 201 13.97 -2.96 3.33
C ARG A 201 13.20 -2.06 4.30
N ARG A 202 12.81 -0.85 3.87
CA ARG A 202 12.10 0.11 4.72
C ARG A 202 10.70 -0.37 5.09
N ALA A 203 10.02 -1.01 4.15
CA ALA A 203 8.68 -1.55 4.34
C ALA A 203 8.66 -2.77 5.27
N LYS A 204 9.79 -3.45 5.51
CA LYS A 204 9.85 -4.59 6.42
C LYS A 204 9.30 -4.24 7.81
N ARG A 205 9.71 -3.10 8.37
CA ARG A 205 9.21 -2.62 9.67
C ARG A 205 7.67 -2.49 9.69
N MET A 206 7.10 -1.95 8.61
CA MET A 206 5.66 -1.82 8.44
C MET A 206 4.99 -3.19 8.37
N LEU A 207 5.51 -4.10 7.53
CA LEU A 207 4.98 -5.46 7.36
C LEU A 207 5.03 -6.26 8.67
N ASP A 208 6.14 -6.21 9.39
CA ASP A 208 6.33 -6.91 10.67
C ASP A 208 5.39 -6.37 11.75
N SER A 209 5.08 -5.07 11.71
CA SER A 209 4.20 -4.43 12.68
C SER A 209 2.70 -4.63 12.43
N LEU A 210 2.33 -5.15 11.25
CA LEU A 210 0.94 -5.28 10.84
C LEU A 210 0.17 -6.10 11.88
N TYR A 211 -1.00 -5.57 12.27
CA TYR A 211 -1.94 -6.25 13.15
C TYR A 211 -3.35 -6.14 12.58
N ILE A 212 -3.99 -7.29 12.32
CA ILE A 212 -5.35 -7.40 11.81
C ILE A 212 -6.26 -7.72 13.00
N LYS A 213 -7.24 -6.85 13.28
CA LYS A 213 -8.04 -6.90 14.51
C LYS A 213 -9.10 -8.00 14.48
N ASP A 214 -9.38 -8.57 15.65
CA ASP A 214 -10.24 -9.75 15.90
C ASP A 214 -11.75 -9.52 15.81
N GLU A 215 -12.20 -8.36 15.34
CA GLU A 215 -13.64 -8.16 15.09
C GLU A 215 -14.09 -9.17 14.00
N TRP A 216 -15.28 -9.77 14.07
CA TRP A 216 -15.81 -10.69 13.03
C TRP A 216 -17.27 -10.39 12.68
#